data_AF-A0AAU4ABB0-F1
#
_entry.id   AF-A0AAU4ABB0-F1
#
_cell.length_a   1.000
_cell.length_b   1.000
_cell.length_c   1.000
_cell.angle_alpha   90.00
_cell.angle_beta   90.00
_cell.angle_gamma   90.00
#
_symmetry.space_group_name_H-M   'P 1'
#
loop_
_entity.id
_entity.type
_entity.pdbx_description
1 polymer ?
#
loop_
_entity_poly.entity_id
_entity_poly.type
_entity_poly.pdbx_seq_one_letter_code
_entity_poly.pdbx_strand_id
1 'polypeptide(L)'
;MSRNWWTPGLCATTAALLLAVTGCKLLPQEPVPESGFWLRYEKPVAADEDSARFLRNWQLAESTLADLNDYVDLPYLVIVAAKSCRGEGTGYDPDTHRIELCYDDLAEERELTGRDEDLAETVRETIYHEAGHALIDALDLPDNGDRAEEDAADRFAQVALLLRDPEGDQTLLTAARVYDRSAAADPTPDPTDEHAPDATRAESHRCAVYGAFPARHKDLATPSRADCATTWTRSRDTWTHDLTPLLRH
;
A
#
# COMPACT_ATOMS: atom_id res chain seq x y z
N MET A 1 -35.63 -77.99 -30.24
CA MET A 1 -36.50 -77.96 -31.45
C MET A 1 -36.47 -76.55 -32.02
N SER A 2 -36.06 -76.42 -33.29
CA SER A 2 -36.34 -75.35 -34.28
C SER A 2 -36.09 -73.88 -33.91
N ARG A 3 -35.53 -72.99 -34.74
CA ARG A 3 -34.94 -73.01 -36.09
C ARG A 3 -34.33 -71.60 -36.28
N ASN A 4 -33.15 -71.50 -36.90
CA ASN A 4 -32.53 -70.28 -37.46
C ASN A 4 -33.51 -69.46 -38.28
N TRP A 5 -33.41 -68.12 -38.30
CA TRP A 5 -33.37 -67.29 -39.53
C TRP A 5 -32.53 -66.01 -39.28
N TRP A 6 -31.55 -65.78 -40.15
CA TRP A 6 -30.83 -64.51 -40.35
C TRP A 6 -31.67 -63.57 -41.23
N THR A 7 -31.59 -62.26 -40.99
CA THR A 7 -31.23 -61.24 -42.02
C THR A 7 -30.92 -59.87 -41.36
N PRO A 8 -30.02 -59.07 -41.96
CA PRO A 8 -29.47 -57.82 -41.40
C PRO A 8 -30.14 -56.56 -41.98
N GLY A 9 -29.93 -55.42 -41.32
CA GLY A 9 -30.08 -54.10 -41.97
C GLY A 9 -30.55 -52.98 -41.04
N LEU A 10 -29.61 -52.11 -40.65
CA LEU A 10 -29.52 -50.71 -41.09
C LEU A 10 -28.82 -49.88 -40.01
N CYS A 11 -27.61 -49.43 -40.35
CA CYS A 11 -26.92 -48.33 -39.68
C CYS A 11 -27.80 -47.08 -39.72
N ALA A 12 -28.25 -46.60 -38.56
CA ALA A 12 -28.59 -45.21 -38.36
C ALA A 12 -27.48 -44.60 -37.51
N THR A 13 -26.57 -43.88 -38.16
CA THR A 13 -25.54 -43.07 -37.53
C THR A 13 -26.23 -41.95 -36.74
N THR A 14 -26.28 -42.07 -35.42
CA THR A 14 -26.60 -40.96 -34.53
C THR A 14 -25.45 -39.96 -34.58
N ALA A 15 -25.71 -38.79 -35.16
CA ALA A 15 -24.84 -37.63 -35.08
C ALA A 15 -24.66 -37.24 -33.61
N ALA A 16 -23.46 -37.47 -33.07
CA ALA A 16 -23.07 -36.95 -31.77
C ALA A 16 -22.88 -35.44 -31.89
N LEU A 17 -23.76 -34.66 -31.27
CA LEU A 17 -23.53 -33.24 -31.00
C LEU A 17 -22.30 -33.14 -30.08
N LEU A 18 -21.18 -32.69 -30.65
CA LEU A 18 -20.03 -32.21 -29.88
C LEU A 18 -20.44 -30.90 -29.20
N LEU A 19 -20.80 -30.99 -27.92
CA LEU A 19 -20.81 -29.83 -27.02
C LEU A 19 -19.36 -29.34 -26.88
N ALA A 20 -19.04 -28.27 -27.59
CA ALA A 20 -17.83 -27.50 -27.34
C ALA A 20 -17.95 -26.88 -25.94
N VAL A 21 -17.38 -27.55 -24.95
CA VAL A 21 -17.10 -26.94 -23.65
C VAL A 21 -16.01 -25.91 -23.94
N THR A 22 -16.40 -24.66 -24.12
CA THR A 22 -15.49 -23.52 -24.06
C THR A 22 -14.87 -23.53 -22.68
N GLY A 23 -13.69 -24.13 -22.57
CA GLY A 23 -12.90 -24.11 -21.34
C GLY A 23 -12.73 -22.67 -20.91
N CYS A 24 -13.06 -22.38 -19.65
CA CYS A 24 -12.51 -21.25 -18.94
C CYS A 24 -10.99 -21.33 -19.13
N LYS A 25 -10.43 -20.52 -20.02
CA LYS A 25 -9.00 -20.21 -19.96
C LYS A 25 -8.83 -19.51 -18.62
N LEU A 26 -8.34 -20.23 -17.61
CA LEU A 26 -7.74 -19.56 -16.46
C LEU A 26 -6.70 -18.62 -17.05
N LEU A 27 -6.87 -17.32 -16.81
CA LEU A 27 -5.81 -16.37 -17.06
C LEU A 27 -4.56 -16.88 -16.33
N PRO A 28 -3.36 -16.85 -16.94
CA PRO A 28 -2.14 -17.20 -16.22
C PRO A 28 -2.07 -16.31 -14.99
N GLN A 29 -2.10 -16.91 -13.79
CA GLN A 29 -1.73 -16.17 -12.59
C GLN A 29 -0.23 -15.92 -12.71
N GLU A 30 0.18 -14.66 -12.57
CA GLU A 30 1.60 -14.35 -12.49
C GLU A 30 2.22 -15.16 -11.34
N PRO A 31 3.39 -15.78 -11.55
CA PRO A 31 4.03 -16.54 -10.50
C PRO A 31 4.36 -15.61 -9.34
N VAL A 32 4.07 -16.06 -8.12
CA VAL A 32 4.44 -15.34 -6.90
C VAL A 32 5.99 -15.27 -6.86
N PRO A 33 6.59 -14.07 -6.72
CA PRO A 33 8.03 -13.93 -6.65
C PRO A 33 8.59 -14.52 -5.33
N GLU A 34 9.89 -14.82 -5.32
CA GLU A 34 10.57 -15.32 -4.12
C GLU A 34 10.85 -14.21 -3.09
N SER A 35 10.98 -12.96 -3.55
CA SER A 35 11.23 -11.79 -2.70
C SER A 35 10.64 -10.50 -3.27
N GLY A 36 10.67 -9.43 -2.46
CA GLY A 36 10.11 -8.11 -2.80
C GLY A 36 8.67 -7.95 -2.30
N PHE A 37 8.04 -6.84 -2.65
CA PHE A 37 6.63 -6.60 -2.38
C PHE A 37 5.76 -7.20 -3.47
N TRP A 38 4.71 -7.92 -3.08
CA TRP A 38 3.78 -8.54 -4.03
C TRP A 38 2.33 -8.33 -3.66
N LEU A 39 1.54 -7.82 -4.62
CA LEU A 39 0.14 -7.47 -4.42
C LEU A 39 -0.79 -8.66 -4.58
N ARG A 40 -1.68 -8.83 -3.61
CA ARG A 40 -2.82 -9.75 -3.69
C ARG A 40 -4.11 -9.02 -3.33
N TYR A 41 -5.04 -8.98 -4.27
CA TYR A 41 -6.39 -8.54 -3.96
C TYR A 41 -7.27 -9.69 -3.50
N GLU A 42 -7.91 -9.51 -2.35
CA GLU A 42 -8.97 -10.39 -1.85
C GLU A 42 -10.34 -9.88 -2.30
N LYS A 43 -11.33 -10.77 -2.26
CA LYS A 43 -12.71 -10.41 -2.60
C LYS A 43 -13.29 -9.51 -1.50
N PRO A 44 -13.75 -8.28 -1.82
CA PRO A 44 -14.34 -7.40 -0.82
C PRO A 44 -15.69 -7.95 -0.32
N VAL A 45 -16.07 -7.56 0.90
CA VAL A 45 -17.48 -7.61 1.32
C VAL A 45 -18.27 -6.54 0.57
N ALA A 46 -19.61 -6.64 0.59
CA ALA A 46 -20.47 -5.74 -0.18
C ALA A 46 -20.28 -4.25 0.16
N ALA A 47 -19.94 -3.92 1.41
CA ALA A 47 -19.69 -2.54 1.85
C ALA A 47 -18.42 -1.94 1.23
N ASP A 48 -17.47 -2.78 0.82
CA ASP A 48 -16.11 -2.40 0.44
C ASP A 48 -15.88 -2.46 -1.07
N GLU A 49 -16.92 -2.80 -1.84
CA GLU A 49 -16.82 -2.99 -3.29
C GLU A 49 -16.32 -1.74 -4.00
N ASP A 50 -16.68 -0.55 -3.52
CA ASP A 50 -16.27 0.71 -4.14
C ASP A 50 -14.82 1.08 -3.83
N SER A 51 -14.35 0.89 -2.59
CA SER A 51 -12.93 1.04 -2.23
C SER A 51 -12.05 0.05 -3.00
N ALA A 52 -12.47 -1.21 -3.12
CA ALA A 52 -11.76 -2.21 -3.90
C ALA A 52 -11.72 -1.87 -5.41
N ARG A 53 -12.80 -1.30 -5.96
CA ARG A 53 -12.85 -0.83 -7.35
C ARG A 53 -11.96 0.38 -7.56
N PHE A 54 -11.95 1.31 -6.60
CA PHE A 54 -11.08 2.49 -6.62
C PHE A 54 -9.61 2.09 -6.73
N LEU A 55 -9.11 1.26 -5.80
CA LEU A 55 -7.71 0.81 -5.82
C LEU A 55 -7.29 0.22 -7.17
N ARG A 56 -8.12 -0.67 -7.72
CA ARG A 56 -7.85 -1.33 -9.00
C ARG A 56 -7.89 -0.38 -10.20
N ASN A 57 -8.86 0.53 -10.23
CA ASN A 57 -9.03 1.46 -11.34
C ASN A 57 -7.88 2.47 -11.42
N TRP A 58 -7.39 2.89 -10.25
CA TRP A 58 -6.28 3.82 -10.14
C TRP A 58 -4.90 3.13 -10.24
N GLN A 59 -4.85 1.79 -10.16
CA GLN A 59 -3.61 1.01 -10.12
C GLN A 59 -2.64 1.50 -9.03
N LEU A 60 -3.21 1.93 -7.91
CA LEU A 60 -2.49 2.61 -6.83
C LEU A 60 -1.44 1.68 -6.23
N ALA A 61 -1.89 0.56 -5.67
CA ALA A 61 -1.00 -0.40 -5.05
C ALA A 61 -0.03 -0.99 -6.08
N GLU A 62 -0.46 -1.26 -7.32
CA GLU A 62 0.45 -1.76 -8.37
C GLU A 62 1.59 -0.78 -8.64
N SER A 63 1.29 0.51 -8.84
CA SER A 63 2.32 1.52 -9.13
C SER A 63 3.25 1.76 -7.94
N THR A 64 2.69 1.92 -6.73
CA THR A 64 3.49 2.17 -5.53
C THR A 64 4.42 1.00 -5.18
N LEU A 65 3.95 -0.24 -5.34
CA LEU A 65 4.79 -1.41 -5.09
C LEU A 65 5.82 -1.63 -6.20
N ALA A 66 5.54 -1.23 -7.44
CA ALA A 66 6.56 -1.20 -8.49
C ALA A 66 7.68 -0.21 -8.13
N ASP A 67 7.33 1.00 -7.68
CA ASP A 67 8.31 2.00 -7.25
C ASP A 67 9.17 1.52 -6.07
N LEU A 68 8.54 0.88 -5.07
CA LEU A 68 9.24 0.27 -3.93
C LEU A 68 10.18 -0.86 -4.38
N ASN A 69 9.70 -1.78 -5.23
CA ASN A 69 10.53 -2.86 -5.77
C ASN A 69 11.64 -2.37 -6.69
N ASP A 70 11.50 -1.21 -7.33
CA ASP A 70 12.59 -0.58 -8.09
C ASP A 70 13.60 0.12 -7.17
N TYR A 71 13.21 0.43 -5.93
CA TYR A 71 14.05 1.11 -4.94
C TYR A 71 14.87 0.13 -4.07
N VAL A 72 14.24 -0.94 -3.58
CA VAL A 72 14.83 -1.87 -2.61
C VAL A 72 14.72 -3.33 -3.07
N ASP A 73 15.68 -4.15 -2.65
CA ASP A 73 15.75 -5.60 -2.86
C ASP A 73 15.57 -6.32 -1.53
N LEU A 74 14.32 -6.64 -1.18
CA LEU A 74 14.02 -7.33 0.08
C LEU A 74 14.58 -8.76 0.10
N PRO A 75 15.01 -9.27 1.27
CA PRO A 75 15.55 -10.62 1.40
C PRO A 75 14.46 -11.72 1.38
N TYR A 76 13.19 -11.33 1.52
CA TYR A 76 12.03 -12.21 1.49
C TYR A 76 10.83 -11.54 0.83
N LEU A 77 9.76 -12.31 0.62
CA LEU A 77 8.50 -11.83 0.07
C LEU A 77 7.68 -11.10 1.15
N VAL A 78 7.26 -9.88 0.88
CA VAL A 78 6.25 -9.16 1.66
C VAL A 78 4.94 -9.15 0.86
N ILE A 79 3.88 -9.73 1.41
CA ILE A 79 2.58 -9.77 0.74
C ILE A 79 1.80 -8.51 1.09
N VAL A 80 1.38 -7.75 0.08
CA VAL A 80 0.44 -6.64 0.27
C VAL A 80 -0.96 -7.15 -0.07
N ALA A 81 -1.77 -7.41 0.96
CA ALA A 81 -3.10 -7.96 0.85
C ALA A 81 -4.16 -6.87 0.90
N ALA A 82 -4.70 -6.47 -0.25
CA ALA A 82 -5.86 -5.58 -0.30
C ALA A 82 -7.13 -6.35 0.05
N LYS A 83 -7.75 -6.07 1.20
CA LYS A 83 -8.84 -6.90 1.78
C LYS A 83 -9.81 -6.07 2.63
N SER A 84 -10.94 -6.68 2.97
CA SER A 84 -11.84 -6.17 4.01
C SER A 84 -11.32 -6.57 5.39
N CYS A 85 -11.02 -5.61 6.26
CA CYS A 85 -10.35 -5.86 7.53
C CYS A 85 -11.29 -5.87 8.74
N ARG A 86 -12.51 -5.33 8.60
CA ARG A 86 -13.53 -5.29 9.66
C ARG A 86 -13.10 -4.46 10.87
N GLY A 87 -12.42 -3.35 10.60
CA GLY A 87 -11.94 -2.39 11.61
C GLY A 87 -10.65 -2.81 12.31
N GLU A 88 -9.92 -3.80 11.80
CA GLU A 88 -8.58 -4.15 12.30
C GLU A 88 -7.53 -3.11 11.87
N GLY A 89 -7.82 -2.30 10.85
CA GLY A 89 -6.92 -1.27 10.33
C GLY A 89 -5.85 -1.82 9.39
N THR A 90 -5.35 -0.92 8.53
CA THR A 90 -4.22 -1.13 7.64
C THR A 90 -2.96 -1.20 8.48
N GLY A 91 -2.08 -2.15 8.18
CA GLY A 91 -0.89 -2.38 9.00
C GLY A 91 0.02 -3.47 8.48
N TYR A 92 1.27 -3.44 8.93
CA TYR A 92 2.26 -4.50 8.71
C TYR A 92 2.27 -5.52 9.86
N ASP A 93 2.20 -6.80 9.50
CA ASP A 93 2.36 -7.94 10.41
C ASP A 93 3.75 -8.59 10.21
N PRO A 94 4.66 -8.47 11.20
CA PRO A 94 6.00 -9.07 11.12
C PRO A 94 5.99 -10.59 11.20
N ASP A 95 4.99 -11.22 11.84
CA ASP A 95 4.93 -12.70 11.94
C ASP A 95 4.67 -13.37 10.59
N THR A 96 3.98 -12.66 9.69
CA THR A 96 3.60 -13.17 8.36
C THR A 96 4.21 -12.41 7.19
N HIS A 97 5.03 -11.38 7.47
CA HIS A 97 5.56 -10.42 6.50
C HIS A 97 4.46 -9.92 5.55
N ARG A 98 3.38 -9.40 6.13
CA ARG A 98 2.18 -9.03 5.38
C ARG A 98 1.76 -7.61 5.70
N ILE A 99 1.58 -6.80 4.66
CA ILE A 99 0.86 -5.53 4.75
C ILE A 99 -0.60 -5.82 4.45
N GLU A 100 -1.48 -5.52 5.39
CA GLU A 100 -2.93 -5.55 5.19
C GLU A 100 -3.37 -4.17 4.73
N LEU A 101 -3.85 -4.03 3.49
CA LEU A 101 -4.38 -2.77 2.96
C LEU A 101 -5.91 -2.83 3.01
N CYS A 102 -6.52 -2.09 3.93
CA CYS A 102 -7.90 -2.30 4.32
C CYS A 102 -8.88 -1.45 3.51
N TYR A 103 -9.80 -2.10 2.82
CA TYR A 103 -10.80 -1.41 2.01
C TYR A 103 -11.75 -0.53 2.84
N ASP A 104 -11.99 -0.92 4.10
CA ASP A 104 -12.80 -0.19 5.06
C ASP A 104 -12.11 1.12 5.49
N ASP A 105 -10.82 1.13 5.76
CA ASP A 105 -10.06 2.37 6.03
C ASP A 105 -10.12 3.33 4.83
N LEU A 106 -9.95 2.80 3.62
CA LEU A 106 -10.07 3.60 2.39
C LEU A 106 -11.46 4.24 2.25
N ALA A 107 -12.51 3.61 2.79
CA ALA A 107 -13.85 4.20 2.79
C ALA A 107 -13.93 5.36 3.81
N GLU A 108 -13.30 5.23 4.96
CA GLU A 108 -13.24 6.29 5.98
C GLU A 108 -12.39 7.48 5.51
N GLU A 109 -11.23 7.21 4.94
CA GLU A 109 -10.35 8.22 4.32
C GLU A 109 -11.04 8.93 3.16
N ARG A 110 -11.88 8.24 2.39
CA ARG A 110 -12.68 8.84 1.32
C ARG A 110 -13.63 9.92 1.84
N GLU A 111 -14.24 9.70 3.01
CA GLU A 111 -15.10 10.69 3.67
C GLU A 111 -14.30 11.93 4.13
N LEU A 112 -13.06 11.72 4.61
CA LEU A 112 -12.18 12.82 5.02
C LEU A 112 -11.61 13.60 3.84
N THR A 113 -11.22 12.91 2.76
CA THR A 113 -10.57 13.49 1.59
C THR A 113 -11.56 14.22 0.69
N GLY A 114 -12.72 13.60 0.44
CA GLY A 114 -13.81 14.12 -0.40
C GLY A 114 -13.49 14.15 -1.91
N ARG A 115 -12.29 13.70 -2.32
CA ARG A 115 -11.83 13.64 -3.72
C ARG A 115 -10.98 12.41 -3.93
N ASP A 116 -11.20 11.72 -5.05
CA ASP A 116 -10.47 10.51 -5.41
C ASP A 116 -8.96 10.77 -5.59
N GLU A 117 -8.55 11.95 -6.08
CA GLU A 117 -7.13 12.31 -6.16
C GLU A 117 -6.50 12.43 -4.77
N ASP A 118 -7.19 13.07 -3.81
CA ASP A 118 -6.65 13.23 -2.47
C ASP A 118 -6.58 11.88 -1.74
N LEU A 119 -7.58 11.00 -1.97
CA LEU A 119 -7.56 9.62 -1.47
C LEU A 119 -6.41 8.81 -2.07
N ALA A 120 -6.15 8.96 -3.38
CA ALA A 120 -5.05 8.29 -4.05
C ALA A 120 -3.70 8.65 -3.43
N GLU A 121 -3.47 9.93 -3.14
CA GLU A 121 -2.27 10.40 -2.45
C GLU A 121 -2.16 9.89 -1.02
N THR A 122 -3.27 9.88 -0.26
CA THR A 122 -3.28 9.34 1.11
C THR A 122 -2.93 7.86 1.13
N VAL A 123 -3.59 7.06 0.29
CA VAL A 123 -3.30 5.62 0.18
C VAL A 123 -1.84 5.36 -0.23
N ARG A 124 -1.29 6.18 -1.12
CA ARG A 124 0.13 6.08 -1.51
C ARG A 124 1.03 6.31 -0.31
N GLU A 125 0.77 7.35 0.49
CA GLU A 125 1.52 7.63 1.72
C GLU A 125 1.43 6.47 2.71
N THR A 126 0.22 5.94 2.96
CA THR A 126 0.00 4.78 3.83
C THR A 126 0.80 3.56 3.38
N ILE A 127 0.80 3.22 2.08
CA ILE A 127 1.58 2.07 1.58
C ILE A 127 3.08 2.29 1.81
N TYR A 128 3.58 3.52 1.63
CA TYR A 128 4.99 3.82 1.92
C TYR A 128 5.28 3.73 3.43
N HIS A 129 4.37 4.17 4.29
CA HIS A 129 4.49 4.02 5.74
C HIS A 129 4.60 2.53 6.13
N GLU A 130 3.68 1.69 5.68
CA GLU A 130 3.71 0.25 5.97
C GLU A 130 4.93 -0.47 5.38
N ALA A 131 5.40 -0.02 4.23
CA ALA A 131 6.67 -0.51 3.67
C ALA A 131 7.87 -0.11 4.53
N GLY A 132 7.77 0.98 5.29
CA GLY A 132 8.74 1.39 6.30
C GLY A 132 8.86 0.34 7.40
N HIS A 133 7.75 -0.11 7.98
CA HIS A 133 7.72 -1.19 8.97
C HIS A 133 8.34 -2.49 8.44
N ALA A 134 7.98 -2.89 7.22
CA ALA A 134 8.58 -4.05 6.57
C ALA A 134 10.10 -3.92 6.37
N LEU A 135 10.61 -2.71 6.16
CA LEU A 135 12.04 -2.45 6.01
C LEU A 135 12.77 -2.39 7.35
N ILE A 136 12.13 -1.88 8.40
CA ILE A 136 12.65 -1.93 9.78
C ILE A 136 12.88 -3.38 10.18
N ASP A 137 11.88 -4.25 9.96
CA ASP A 137 11.98 -5.69 10.21
C ASP A 137 13.06 -6.37 9.35
N ALA A 138 13.04 -6.15 8.02
CA ALA A 138 14.01 -6.78 7.11
C ALA A 138 15.47 -6.42 7.41
N LEU A 139 15.71 -5.24 7.98
CA LEU A 139 17.03 -4.73 8.34
C LEU A 139 17.42 -5.00 9.80
N ASP A 140 16.52 -5.56 10.61
CA ASP A 140 16.71 -5.74 12.06
C ASP A 140 17.15 -4.41 12.74
N LEU A 141 16.46 -3.31 12.39
CA LEU A 141 16.76 -1.99 12.96
C LEU A 141 16.36 -1.94 14.43
N PRO A 142 17.04 -1.12 15.27
CA PRO A 142 16.76 -1.09 16.70
C PRO A 142 15.32 -0.65 17.01
N ASP A 143 14.56 -1.54 17.63
CA ASP A 143 13.27 -1.24 18.26
C ASP A 143 13.51 -0.45 19.56
N ASN A 144 13.02 0.80 19.57
CA ASN A 144 13.07 1.70 20.73
C ASN A 144 11.67 1.94 21.32
N GLY A 145 10.75 1.01 21.08
CA GLY A 145 9.33 1.05 21.41
C GLY A 145 8.46 1.49 20.23
N ASP A 146 7.19 1.09 20.28
CA ASP A 146 6.18 1.25 19.23
C ASP A 146 6.17 2.65 18.62
N ARG A 147 6.12 3.69 19.47
CA ARG A 147 6.13 5.09 19.01
C ARG A 147 7.36 5.47 18.19
N ALA A 148 8.53 4.91 18.51
CA ALA A 148 9.77 5.21 17.79
C ALA A 148 9.85 4.49 16.43
N GLU A 149 9.26 3.30 16.35
CA GLU A 149 9.09 2.53 15.11
C GLU A 149 8.15 3.27 14.15
N GLU A 150 6.98 3.70 14.62
CA GLU A 150 6.03 4.56 13.89
C GLU A 150 6.68 5.84 13.35
N ASP A 151 7.48 6.50 14.19
CA ASP A 151 8.26 7.67 13.82
C ASP A 151 9.31 7.39 12.74
N ALA A 152 9.86 6.18 12.72
CA ALA A 152 10.82 5.75 11.71
C ALA A 152 10.09 5.41 10.39
N ALA A 153 8.95 4.73 10.44
CA ALA A 153 8.10 4.43 9.29
C ALA A 153 7.59 5.72 8.59
N ASP A 154 7.10 6.70 9.35
CA ASP A 154 6.74 8.03 8.81
C ASP A 154 7.93 8.71 8.12
N ARG A 155 9.13 8.62 8.71
CA ARG A 155 10.35 9.20 8.13
C ARG A 155 10.78 8.44 6.87
N PHE A 156 10.57 7.12 6.81
CA PHE A 156 10.83 6.35 5.60
C PHE A 156 9.91 6.83 4.47
N ALA A 157 8.60 6.91 4.73
CA ALA A 157 7.64 7.36 3.73
C ALA A 157 8.02 8.75 3.18
N GLN A 158 8.37 9.68 4.09
CA GLN A 158 8.86 11.01 3.70
C GLN A 158 10.10 10.95 2.81
N VAL A 159 11.11 10.16 3.19
CA VAL A 159 12.38 10.06 2.46
C VAL A 159 12.15 9.40 1.09
N ALA A 160 11.44 8.28 1.04
CA ALA A 160 11.16 7.56 -0.19
C ALA A 160 10.36 8.43 -1.18
N LEU A 161 9.24 9.01 -0.74
CA LEU A 161 8.41 9.88 -1.58
C LEU A 161 9.19 11.08 -2.11
N LEU A 162 9.92 11.81 -1.26
CA LEU A 162 10.63 13.03 -1.69
C LEU A 162 11.87 12.76 -2.56
N LEU A 163 12.47 11.57 -2.49
CA LEU A 163 13.64 11.20 -3.31
C LEU A 163 13.27 10.47 -4.61
N ARG A 164 12.14 9.76 -4.64
CA ARG A 164 11.80 8.81 -5.71
C ARG A 164 10.58 9.21 -6.51
N ASP A 165 9.59 9.83 -5.87
CA ASP A 165 8.33 10.20 -6.50
C ASP A 165 8.36 11.69 -6.93
N PRO A 166 8.22 12.01 -8.22
CA PRO A 166 8.12 13.40 -8.70
C PRO A 166 6.98 14.20 -8.06
N GLU A 167 5.93 13.52 -7.60
CA GLU A 167 4.73 14.08 -6.96
C GLU A 167 4.76 13.92 -5.44
N GLY A 168 5.85 13.38 -4.87
CA GLY A 168 5.97 13.07 -3.44
C GLY A 168 5.79 14.28 -2.50
N ASP A 169 6.10 15.50 -2.93
CA ASP A 169 5.78 16.70 -2.17
C ASP A 169 4.27 16.94 -2.08
N GLN A 170 3.53 16.67 -3.16
CA GLN A 170 2.06 16.74 -3.15
C GLN A 170 1.46 15.62 -2.33
N THR A 171 1.99 14.40 -2.43
CA THR A 171 1.54 13.24 -1.63
C THR A 171 1.58 13.57 -0.13
N LEU A 172 2.76 13.97 0.37
CA LEU A 172 2.96 14.30 1.78
C LEU A 172 2.14 15.50 2.25
N LEU A 173 2.00 16.54 1.43
CA LEU A 173 1.16 17.68 1.78
C LEU A 173 -0.33 17.32 1.77
N THR A 174 -0.74 16.31 1.02
CA THR A 174 -2.12 15.79 1.00
C THR A 174 -2.41 14.96 2.24
N ALA A 175 -1.54 14.01 2.57
CA ALA A 175 -1.61 13.27 3.83
C ALA A 175 -1.66 14.23 5.03
N ALA A 176 -0.81 15.26 5.05
CA ALA A 176 -0.84 16.29 6.09
C ALA A 176 -2.17 17.05 6.19
N ARG A 177 -2.92 17.25 5.09
CA ARG A 177 -4.25 17.87 5.14
C ARG A 177 -5.31 16.89 5.67
N VAL A 178 -5.15 15.60 5.39
CA VAL A 178 -6.04 14.55 5.91
C VAL A 178 -5.85 14.39 7.41
N TYR A 179 -4.60 14.33 7.90
CA TYR A 179 -4.32 14.34 9.33
C TYR A 179 -4.86 15.59 10.04
N ASP A 180 -4.75 16.79 9.46
CA ASP A 180 -5.39 17.99 10.03
C ASP A 180 -6.92 17.84 10.15
N ARG A 181 -7.58 17.20 9.17
CA ARG A 181 -9.02 16.95 9.19
C ARG A 181 -9.40 15.89 10.22
N SER A 182 -8.62 14.82 10.31
CA SER A 182 -8.79 13.77 11.32
C SER A 182 -8.64 14.34 12.73
N ALA A 183 -7.57 15.08 13.01
CA ALA A 183 -7.37 15.79 14.28
C ALA A 183 -8.48 16.80 14.62
N ALA A 184 -9.16 17.36 13.62
CA ALA A 184 -10.30 18.25 13.83
C ALA A 184 -11.61 17.47 14.09
N ALA A 185 -11.75 16.26 13.53
CA ALA A 185 -12.89 15.37 13.74
C ALA A 185 -12.80 14.68 15.10
N ASP A 186 -11.60 14.30 15.53
CA ASP A 186 -11.29 13.80 16.87
C ASP A 186 -10.24 14.69 17.58
N PRO A 187 -10.68 15.71 18.32
CA PRO A 187 -9.78 16.64 18.99
C PRO A 187 -9.11 16.06 20.26
N THR A 188 -9.44 14.81 20.65
CA THR A 188 -8.89 14.19 21.86
C THR A 188 -8.17 12.90 21.49
N PRO A 189 -6.88 12.97 21.09
CA PRO A 189 -6.12 11.79 20.67
C PRO A 189 -6.15 10.70 21.73
N ASP A 190 -6.28 9.44 21.28
CA ASP A 190 -6.14 8.29 22.16
C ASP A 190 -4.69 8.23 22.70
N PRO A 191 -4.47 8.32 24.03
CA PRO A 191 -3.13 8.26 24.60
C PRO A 191 -2.48 6.87 24.52
N THR A 192 -3.22 5.85 24.07
CA THR A 192 -2.73 4.48 23.87
C THR A 192 -2.41 4.17 22.41
N ASP A 193 -2.71 5.09 21.49
CA ASP A 193 -2.27 5.01 20.10
C ASP A 193 -0.73 5.12 20.03
N GLU A 194 -0.12 4.23 19.25
CA GLU A 194 1.32 4.22 19.00
C GLU A 194 1.76 5.32 18.04
N HIS A 195 0.83 5.79 17.18
CA HIS A 195 1.09 6.90 16.29
C HIS A 195 1.25 8.21 17.07
N ALA A 196 2.02 9.14 16.51
CA ALA A 196 1.93 10.52 16.96
C ALA A 196 0.49 11.03 16.75
N PRO A 197 0.00 11.96 17.60
CA PRO A 197 -1.25 12.64 17.31
C PRO A 197 -1.26 13.20 15.88
N ASP A 198 -2.37 13.08 15.17
CA ASP A 198 -2.47 13.45 13.76
C ASP A 198 -1.94 14.85 13.44
N ALA A 199 -2.24 15.85 14.27
CA ALA A 199 -1.72 17.21 14.08
C ALA A 199 -0.17 17.28 14.11
N THR A 200 0.47 16.37 14.85
CA THR A 200 1.94 16.22 14.91
C THR A 200 2.48 15.51 13.67
N ARG A 201 1.82 14.43 13.20
CA ARG A 201 2.17 13.76 11.92
C ARG A 201 2.04 14.74 10.74
N ALA A 202 0.96 15.50 10.73
CA ALA A 202 0.70 16.55 9.74
C ALA A 202 1.82 17.61 9.72
N GLU A 203 2.29 18.08 10.87
CA GLU A 203 3.40 19.03 10.95
C GLU A 203 4.73 18.38 10.52
N SER A 204 4.95 17.10 10.86
CA SER A 204 6.12 16.31 10.46
C SER A 204 6.27 16.28 8.93
N HIS A 205 5.21 15.94 8.19
CA HIS A 205 5.23 15.93 6.73
C HIS A 205 5.47 17.32 6.13
N ARG A 206 4.82 18.37 6.64
CA ARG A 206 5.08 19.75 6.18
C ARG A 206 6.53 20.17 6.42
N CYS A 207 7.09 19.75 7.55
CA CYS A 207 8.48 19.99 7.88
C CYS A 207 9.43 19.25 6.94
N ALA A 208 9.17 17.98 6.62
CA ALA A 208 9.96 17.22 5.65
C ALA A 208 9.94 17.87 4.25
N VAL A 209 8.75 18.20 3.74
CA VAL A 209 8.58 18.86 2.42
C VAL A 209 9.29 20.21 2.38
N TYR A 210 9.10 21.05 3.40
CA TYR A 210 9.76 22.36 3.47
C TYR A 210 11.29 22.22 3.62
N GLY A 211 11.75 21.25 4.41
CA GLY A 211 13.17 20.98 4.62
C GLY A 211 13.89 20.48 3.36
N ALA A 212 13.21 19.63 2.57
CA ALA A 212 13.73 19.13 1.31
C ALA A 212 13.76 20.20 0.21
N PHE A 213 12.67 20.97 0.08
CA PHE A 213 12.47 21.88 -1.04
C PHE A 213 12.01 23.29 -0.64
N PRO A 214 12.78 24.02 0.20
CA PRO A 214 12.34 25.30 0.76
C PRO A 214 12.09 26.39 -0.31
N ALA A 215 12.78 26.30 -1.46
CA ALA A 215 12.58 27.22 -2.57
C ALA A 215 11.27 26.98 -3.35
N ARG A 216 10.77 25.74 -3.37
CA ARG A 216 9.50 25.35 -4.01
C ARG A 216 8.31 25.67 -3.12
N HIS A 217 8.45 25.52 -1.80
CA HIS A 217 7.37 25.68 -0.81
C HIS A 217 7.57 26.87 0.12
N LYS A 218 7.70 28.08 -0.47
CA LYS A 218 7.94 29.31 0.32
C LYS A 218 6.79 29.65 1.26
N ASP A 219 5.59 29.20 0.94
CA ASP A 219 4.38 29.34 1.74
C ASP A 219 4.41 28.53 3.05
N LEU A 220 5.22 27.47 3.12
CA LEU A 220 5.42 26.70 4.36
C LEU A 220 6.41 27.38 5.33
N ALA A 221 7.12 28.42 4.90
CA ALA A 221 8.13 29.09 5.71
C ALA A 221 7.53 29.79 6.93
N THR A 222 7.75 29.23 8.11
CA THR A 222 7.32 29.75 9.40
C THR A 222 8.44 29.67 10.42
N PRO A 223 8.43 30.47 11.50
CA PRO A 223 9.44 30.36 12.55
C PRO A 223 9.53 28.96 13.18
N SER A 224 8.41 28.24 13.31
CA SER A 224 8.40 26.85 13.83
C SER A 224 9.07 25.85 12.89
N ARG A 225 9.15 26.15 11.58
CA ARG A 225 9.80 25.29 10.58
C ARG A 225 11.23 25.70 10.24
N ALA A 226 11.84 26.57 11.05
CA ALA A 226 13.20 27.06 10.80
C ALA A 226 14.25 25.93 10.78
N ASP A 227 14.07 24.90 11.60
CA ASP A 227 15.02 23.77 11.72
C ASP A 227 14.71 22.60 10.77
N CYS A 228 13.66 22.69 9.96
CA CYS A 228 13.19 21.59 9.12
C CYS A 228 14.23 21.10 8.10
N ALA A 229 15.09 21.98 7.58
CA ALA A 229 16.18 21.57 6.67
C ALA A 229 17.18 20.63 7.38
N THR A 230 17.47 20.89 8.66
CA THR A 230 18.33 20.03 9.48
C THR A 230 17.64 18.70 9.80
N THR A 231 16.37 18.74 10.19
CA THR A 231 15.57 17.54 10.47
C THR A 231 15.43 16.63 9.24
N TRP A 232 15.14 17.22 8.07
CA TRP A 232 15.10 16.50 6.80
C TRP A 232 16.44 15.85 6.47
N THR A 233 17.54 16.61 6.55
CA THR A 233 18.89 16.09 6.26
C THR A 233 19.22 14.89 7.14
N ARG A 234 18.93 14.97 8.44
CA ARG A 234 19.14 13.85 9.37
C ARG A 234 18.31 12.63 8.97
N SER A 235 17.02 12.80 8.73
CA SER A 235 16.11 11.69 8.40
C SER A 235 16.52 10.99 7.10
N ARG A 236 16.84 11.79 6.08
CA ARG A 236 17.36 11.31 4.79
C ARG A 236 18.66 10.54 4.96
N ASP A 237 19.63 11.11 5.68
CA ASP A 237 20.95 10.50 5.83
C ASP A 237 20.89 9.20 6.64
N THR A 238 20.06 9.15 7.68
CA THR A 238 19.77 7.92 8.45
C THR A 238 19.16 6.85 7.54
N TRP A 239 18.01 7.11 6.91
CA TRP A 239 17.35 6.10 6.08
C TRP A 239 18.18 5.67 4.87
N THR A 240 18.90 6.59 4.22
CA THR A 240 19.77 6.23 3.09
C THR A 240 20.95 5.37 3.54
N HIS A 241 21.50 5.63 4.73
CA HIS A 241 22.53 4.78 5.31
C HIS A 241 21.97 3.39 5.63
N ASP A 242 20.86 3.32 6.35
CA ASP A 242 20.28 2.06 6.83
C ASP A 242 19.80 1.17 5.67
N LEU A 243 19.27 1.76 4.60
CA LEU A 243 18.87 1.03 3.39
C LEU A 243 20.02 0.51 2.54
N THR A 244 21.28 0.92 2.78
CA THR A 244 22.44 0.53 1.96
C THR A 244 22.50 -0.96 1.60
N PRO A 245 22.20 -1.92 2.51
CA PRO A 245 22.22 -3.35 2.19
C PRO A 245 21.14 -3.79 1.20
N LEU A 246 20.04 -3.04 1.09
CA LEU A 246 18.87 -3.38 0.28
C LEU A 246 18.71 -2.48 -0.95
N LEU A 247 19.45 -1.37 -1.09
CA LEU A 247 19.29 -0.47 -2.23
C LEU A 247 19.61 -1.17 -3.56
N ARG A 248 18.72 -1.04 -4.54
CA ARG A 248 18.97 -1.45 -5.92
C ARG A 248 19.86 -0.44 -6.63
N HIS A 249 20.81 -0.94 -7.42
CA HIS A 249 21.81 -0.15 -8.18
C HIS A 249 21.62 -0.27 -9.69
#